data_AF-U9TZ58-F1
#
_entry.id   AF-U9TZ58-F1
#
_cell.length_a   1.000
_cell.length_b   1.000
_cell.length_c   1.000
_cell.angle_alpha   90.00
_cell.angle_beta   90.00
_cell.angle_gamma   90.00
#
_symmetry.space_group_name_H-M   'P 1'
#
loop_
_entity.id
_entity.type
_entity.pdbx_description
1 polymer ?
#
loop_
_entity_poly.entity_id
_entity_poly.type
_entity_poly.pdbx_seq_one_letter_code
_entity_poly.pdbx_strand_id
1 'polypeptide(L)'
;MATGRQPFINYAHDEVLVLNICNGIRPEINEKITPKCYIDLMKRCWDSNPDNRPNSLEIKEMIELFCNSLDQEFEKKEQQHYKIEEQFKETQDNRKENLSSIKINQLPSHKQAIYTSRLLNP
;
A
#
# COMPACT_ATOMS: atom_id res chain seq x y z
N MET A 1 -5.80 -4.87 2.29
CA MET A 1 -5.30 -3.82 1.37
C MET A 1 -5.42 -2.46 2.05
N ALA A 2 -4.40 -1.60 1.97
CA ALA A 2 -4.28 -0.39 2.80
C ALA A 2 -5.45 0.60 2.70
N THR A 3 -5.92 0.90 1.49
CA THR A 3 -6.98 1.90 1.25
C THR A 3 -8.29 1.30 0.74
N GLY A 4 -8.31 0.02 0.36
CA GLY A 4 -9.46 -0.62 -0.30
C GLY A 4 -9.79 -0.06 -1.69
N ARG A 5 -9.00 0.88 -2.21
CA ARG A 5 -9.17 1.46 -3.54
C ARG A 5 -8.33 0.73 -4.57
N GLN A 6 -8.84 0.69 -5.80
CA GLN A 6 -8.07 0.21 -6.92
C GLN A 6 -6.97 1.21 -7.30
N PRO A 7 -5.75 0.75 -7.61
CA PRO A 7 -4.66 1.62 -8.00
C PRO A 7 -4.96 2.31 -9.33
N PHE A 8 -4.67 3.61 -9.42
CA PHE A 8 -4.90 4.44 -10.62
C PHE A 8 -6.36 4.56 -11.09
N ILE A 9 -7.34 4.40 -10.17
CA ILE A 9 -8.79 4.48 -10.46
C ILE A 9 -9.25 5.75 -11.16
N ASN A 10 -8.51 6.84 -11.02
CA ASN A 10 -8.80 8.14 -11.63
C ASN A 10 -8.13 8.35 -12.99
N TYR A 11 -7.41 7.36 -13.53
CA TYR A 11 -6.72 7.45 -14.83
C TYR A 11 -7.38 6.56 -15.88
N ALA A 12 -7.29 6.96 -17.15
CA ALA A 12 -7.47 6.03 -18.26
C ALA A 12 -6.37 4.96 -18.19
N HIS A 13 -6.73 3.69 -18.35
CA HIS A 13 -5.74 2.63 -18.48
C HIS A 13 -5.34 2.56 -19.95
N ASP A 14 -4.43 3.43 -20.37
CA ASP A 14 -3.93 3.56 -21.74
C ASP A 14 -2.39 3.66 -21.75
N GLU A 15 -1.81 3.86 -22.94
CA GLU A 15 -0.36 3.99 -23.12
C GLU A 15 0.23 5.18 -22.36
N VAL A 16 -0.54 6.25 -22.19
CA VAL A 16 -0.09 7.44 -21.43
C VAL A 16 0.11 7.07 -19.97
N LEU A 17 -0.82 6.33 -19.36
CA LEU A 17 -0.65 5.83 -17.99
C LEU A 17 0.57 4.89 -17.87
N VAL A 18 0.78 4.01 -18.84
CA VAL A 18 1.95 3.12 -18.87
C VAL A 18 3.26 3.92 -18.87
N LEU A 19 3.39 4.91 -19.76
CA LEU A 19 4.56 5.78 -19.84
C LEU A 19 4.79 6.55 -18.53
N ASN A 20 3.71 7.06 -17.91
CA ASN A 20 3.82 7.74 -16.63
C ASN A 20 4.35 6.81 -15.53
N ILE A 21 3.90 5.55 -15.48
CA ILE A 21 4.35 4.56 -14.50
C ILE A 21 5.85 4.26 -14.70
N CYS A 22 6.27 4.10 -15.96
CA CYS A 22 7.69 3.96 -16.32
C CYS A 22 8.50 5.18 -15.89
N ASN A 23 7.93 6.39 -15.98
CA ASN A 23 8.52 7.64 -15.52
C ASN A 23 8.43 7.87 -14.01
N GLY A 24 7.94 6.89 -13.24
CA GLY A 24 8.04 6.89 -11.78
C GLY A 24 6.75 7.25 -11.05
N ILE A 25 5.61 7.50 -11.71
CA ILE A 25 4.37 7.67 -10.96
C ILE A 25 4.03 6.37 -10.22
N ARG A 26 3.46 6.50 -9.02
CA ARG A 26 3.00 5.38 -8.18
C ARG A 26 1.59 5.67 -7.66
N PRO A 27 0.84 4.63 -7.26
CA PRO A 27 -0.43 4.81 -6.57
C PRO A 27 -0.27 5.75 -5.35
N GLU A 28 -1.26 6.62 -5.15
CA GLU A 28 -1.31 7.51 -4.00
C GLU A 28 -1.43 6.72 -2.69
N ILE A 29 -0.62 7.10 -1.70
CA ILE A 29 -0.64 6.50 -0.36
C ILE A 29 -1.16 7.56 0.61
N ASN A 30 -2.19 7.23 1.38
CA ASN A 30 -2.62 8.07 2.48
C ASN A 30 -1.83 7.70 3.75
N GLU A 31 -0.80 8.50 4.05
CA GLU A 31 0.11 8.27 5.16
C GLU A 31 -0.59 8.37 6.52
N LYS A 32 -1.70 9.10 6.64
CA LYS A 32 -2.46 9.22 7.90
C LYS A 32 -3.12 7.91 8.32
N ILE A 33 -3.46 7.06 7.35
CA ILE A 33 -4.22 5.82 7.59
C ILE A 33 -3.46 4.58 7.18
N THR A 34 -2.17 4.68 6.90
CA THR A 34 -1.34 3.55 6.47
C THR A 34 -0.10 3.48 7.36
N PRO A 35 0.17 2.37 8.05
CA PRO A 35 1.34 2.26 8.91
C PRO A 35 2.61 2.52 8.12
N LYS A 36 3.52 3.35 8.66
CA LYS A 36 4.74 3.76 7.95
C LYS A 36 5.59 2.57 7.52
N CYS A 37 5.74 1.54 8.35
CA CYS A 37 6.47 0.32 8.01
C CYS A 37 5.89 -0.40 6.77
N TYR A 38 4.58 -0.33 6.57
CA TYR A 38 3.93 -0.88 5.38
C TYR A 38 4.13 0.02 4.15
N ILE A 39 4.12 1.35 4.33
CA ILE A 39 4.47 2.32 3.28
C ILE A 39 5.88 2.08 2.79
N ASP A 40 6.84 1.91 3.70
CA ASP A 40 8.24 1.70 3.38
C ASP A 40 8.43 0.37 2.62
N LEU A 41 7.71 -0.70 3.02
CA LEU A 41 7.70 -1.96 2.29
C LEU A 41 7.13 -1.79 0.86
N MET A 42 5.99 -1.13 0.69
CA MET A 42 5.43 -0.83 -0.63
C MET A 42 6.42 -0.04 -1.49
N LYS A 43 7.09 0.97 -0.90
CA LYS A 43 8.11 1.80 -1.55
C LYS A 43 9.29 0.99 -2.06
N ARG A 44 9.78 0.02 -1.29
CA ARG A 44 10.83 -0.90 -1.72
C ARG A 44 10.36 -1.85 -2.82
N CYS A 45 9.14 -2.39 -2.74
CA CYS A 45 8.61 -3.34 -3.73
C CYS A 45 8.50 -2.76 -5.15
N TRP A 46 8.27 -1.45 -5.28
CA TRP A 46 8.13 -0.79 -6.59
C TRP A 46 9.25 0.22 -6.87
N ASP A 47 10.42 0.05 -6.24
CA ASP A 47 11.60 0.87 -6.49
C ASP A 47 11.97 0.86 -7.97
N SER A 48 12.36 2.02 -8.50
CA SER A 48 12.77 2.17 -9.90
C SER A 48 14.04 1.36 -10.21
N ASN A 49 14.94 1.22 -9.23
CA ASN A 49 16.07 0.32 -9.31
C ASN A 49 15.63 -1.10 -8.88
N PRO A 50 15.67 -2.10 -9.77
CA PRO A 50 15.31 -3.48 -9.43
C PRO A 50 16.15 -4.07 -8.29
N ASP A 51 17.41 -3.66 -8.14
CA ASP A 51 18.32 -4.19 -7.11
C ASP A 51 17.92 -3.77 -5.68
N ASN A 52 17.13 -2.70 -5.55
CA ASN A 52 16.59 -2.25 -4.26
C ASN A 52 15.31 -3.00 -3.85
N ARG A 53 14.72 -3.78 -4.78
CA ARG A 53 13.46 -4.47 -4.52
C ARG A 53 13.69 -5.70 -3.65
N PRO A 54 12.87 -5.92 -2.62
CA PRO A 54 12.99 -7.08 -1.79
C PRO A 54 12.58 -8.33 -2.58
N ASN A 55 13.28 -9.43 -2.35
CA ASN A 55 12.85 -10.73 -2.84
C ASN A 55 11.66 -11.25 -2.00
N SER A 56 11.06 -12.35 -2.45
CA SER A 56 9.86 -12.90 -1.80
C SER A 56 10.11 -13.39 -0.36
N LEU A 57 11.31 -13.83 -0.03
CA LEU A 57 11.68 -14.24 1.32
C LEU A 57 11.75 -13.01 2.25
N GLU A 58 12.42 -11.94 1.82
CA GLU A 58 12.47 -10.69 2.60
C GLU A 58 11.07 -10.10 2.82
N ILE A 59 10.20 -10.14 1.80
CA ILE A 59 8.79 -9.69 1.93
C ILE A 59 8.07 -10.54 2.98
N LYS A 60 8.25 -11.87 2.93
CA LYS A 60 7.63 -12.79 3.88
C LYS A 60 8.08 -12.49 5.31
N GLU A 61 9.39 -12.34 5.55
CA GLU A 61 9.95 -12.03 6.86
C GLU A 61 9.42 -10.70 7.42
N MET A 62 9.31 -9.66 6.57
CA MET A 62 8.72 -8.38 6.98
C MET A 62 7.24 -8.50 7.34
N ILE A 63 6.47 -9.30 6.59
CA ILE A 63 5.04 -9.54 6.89
C ILE A 63 4.89 -10.34 8.18
N GLU A 64 5.70 -11.38 8.39
CA GLU A 64 5.73 -12.16 9.63
C GLU A 64 6.08 -11.28 10.83
N LEU A 65 7.06 -10.39 10.68
CA LEU A 65 7.40 -9.39 11.69
C LEU A 65 6.19 -8.50 12.04
N PHE A 66 5.43 -8.03 11.04
CA PHE A 66 4.22 -7.26 11.30
C PHE A 66 3.16 -8.09 12.04
N CYS A 67 2.90 -9.32 11.60
CA CYS A 67 1.95 -10.22 12.24
C CYS A 67 2.34 -10.49 13.71
N ASN A 68 3.58 -10.86 13.97
CA ASN A 68 4.09 -11.13 15.32
C ASN A 68 4.05 -9.88 16.22
N SER A 69 4.23 -8.69 15.64
CA SER A 69 4.11 -7.42 16.38
C SER A 69 2.69 -7.13 16.85
N LEU A 70 1.70 -7.55 16.05
CA LEU A 70 0.27 -7.31 16.34
C LEU A 70 -0.38 -8.46 17.13
N ASP A 71 0.28 -9.61 17.20
CA ASP A 71 -0.13 -10.73 18.01
C ASP A 71 0.13 -10.43 19.51
N GLN A 72 -0.92 -10.59 20.32
CA GLN A 72 -0.87 -10.35 21.76
C GLN A 72 -0.22 -11.52 22.50
N GLU A 73 -0.29 -12.72 21.93
CA GLU A 73 0.28 -13.95 22.49
C GLU A 73 1.75 -14.14 22.09
N PHE A 74 2.30 -13.25 21.25
CA PHE A 74 3.69 -13.33 20.83
C PHE A 74 4.63 -12.89 21.96
N GLU A 75 5.23 -13.87 22.64
CA GLU A 75 6.04 -13.64 23.86
C GLU A 75 7.40 -12.98 23.59
N LYS A 76 7.94 -13.07 22.36
CA LYS A 76 9.31 -12.62 22.02
C LYS A 76 9.35 -11.22 21.42
N LYS A 77 8.56 -10.28 21.93
CA LYS A 77 8.55 -8.89 21.44
C LYS A 77 9.85 -8.16 21.80
N GLU A 78 10.56 -7.73 20.77
CA GLU A 78 11.66 -6.78 20.85
C GLU A 78 11.20 -5.33 20.61
N GLN A 79 12.10 -4.36 20.77
CA GLN A 79 11.81 -2.93 20.55
C GLN A 79 11.17 -2.62 19.19
N GLN A 80 11.61 -3.32 18.13
CA GLN A 80 11.03 -3.16 16.79
C GLN A 80 9.55 -3.52 16.73
N HIS A 81 9.11 -4.53 17.50
CA HIS A 81 7.70 -4.95 17.52
C HIS A 81 6.81 -3.86 18.10
N TYR A 82 7.22 -3.27 19.23
CA TYR A 82 6.47 -2.17 19.85
C TYR A 82 6.37 -0.95 18.93
N LYS A 83 7.44 -0.63 18.21
CA LYS A 83 7.44 0.47 17.22
C LYS A 83 6.51 0.21 16.04
N ILE A 84 6.38 -1.05 15.60
CA ILE A 84 5.43 -1.44 14.56
C ILE A 84 4.00 -1.36 15.12
N GLU A 85 3.76 -1.94 16.28
CA GLU A 85 2.46 -1.93 16.96
C GLU A 85 1.93 -0.50 17.14
N GLU A 86 2.78 0.44 17.57
CA GLU A 86 2.45 1.85 17.71
C GLU A 86 1.97 2.48 16.38
N GLN A 87 2.69 2.25 15.28
CA GLN A 87 2.29 2.78 13.95
C GLN A 87 0.94 2.22 13.48
N PHE A 88 0.67 0.94 13.76
CA PHE A 88 -0.61 0.34 13.43
C PHE A 88 -1.74 0.90 14.30
N LYS A 89 -1.49 1.13 15.59
CA LYS A 89 -2.46 1.73 16.51
C LYS A 89 -2.78 3.18 16.13
N GLU A 90 -1.77 4.01 15.90
CA GLU A 90 -1.92 5.40 15.46
C GLU A 90 -2.79 5.49 14.20
N THR A 91 -2.50 4.67 13.20
CA THR A 91 -3.26 4.69 11.95
C THR A 91 -4.66 4.10 12.09
N GLN A 92 -4.92 3.20 13.04
CA GLN A 92 -6.28 2.78 13.36
C GLN A 92 -7.10 3.89 14.03
N ASP A 93 -6.50 4.64 14.95
CA ASP A 93 -7.17 5.74 15.62
C ASP A 93 -7.47 6.88 14.63
N ASN A 94 -6.52 7.21 13.75
CA ASN A 94 -6.74 8.13 12.63
C ASN A 94 -7.87 7.68 11.70
N ARG A 95 -8.02 6.37 11.43
CA ARG A 95 -9.15 5.84 10.63
C ARG A 95 -10.49 6.04 11.33
N LYS A 96 -10.56 5.84 12.65
CA LYS A 96 -11.80 6.04 13.44
C LYS A 96 -12.20 7.51 13.47
N GLU A 97 -11.25 8.41 13.71
CA GLU A 97 -11.51 9.85 13.78
C GLU A 97 -11.92 10.44 12.43
N ASN A 98 -11.31 9.96 11.34
CA ASN A 98 -11.54 10.51 10.01
C ASN A 98 -12.55 9.70 9.18
N LEU A 99 -13.36 8.82 9.79
CA LEU A 99 -14.28 7.93 9.07
C LEU A 99 -15.26 8.68 8.14
N SER A 100 -15.63 9.92 8.49
CA SER A 100 -16.47 10.81 7.68
C SER A 100 -15.72 11.56 6.57
N SER A 101 -14.42 11.80 6.74
CA SER A 101 -13.56 12.58 5.82
C SER A 101 -12.79 11.70 4.84
N ILE A 102 -12.48 10.47 5.24
CA ILE A 102 -11.93 9.44 4.35
C ILE A 102 -13.11 8.93 3.52
N LYS A 103 -13.51 9.72 2.53
CA LYS A 103 -14.43 9.32 1.48
C LYS A 103 -13.78 8.25 0.61
N ILE A 104 -13.47 7.05 1.15
CA ILE A 104 -12.83 5.95 0.41
C ILE A 104 -13.61 5.66 -0.89
N ASN A 105 -14.92 5.97 -0.91
CA ASN A 105 -15.84 5.61 -1.97
C ASN A 105 -16.26 6.74 -2.94
N GLN A 106 -15.75 7.98 -2.83
CA GLN A 106 -16.33 9.10 -3.61
C GLN A 106 -15.48 9.63 -4.77
N LEU A 107 -14.28 9.11 -5.02
CA LEU A 107 -13.57 9.54 -6.23
C LEU A 107 -14.18 8.79 -7.43
N PRO A 108 -14.79 9.50 -8.40
CA PRO A 108 -15.38 8.83 -9.55
C PRO A 108 -14.29 8.07 -10.30
N SER A 109 -14.56 6.80 -10.59
CA SER A 109 -13.69 5.99 -11.43
C SER A 109 -13.65 6.57 -12.83
N HIS A 110 -12.46 6.63 -13.41
CA HIS A 110 -12.32 6.99 -14.81
C HIS A 110 -13.05 5.94 -15.66
N LYS A 111 -13.83 6.37 -16.65
CA LYS A 111 -14.65 5.44 -17.47
C LYS A 111 -13.81 4.41 -18.24
N GLN A 112 -12.52 4.72 -18.45
CA GLN A 112 -11.55 3.84 -19.11
C GLN A 112 -10.57 3.18 -18.12
N ALA A 113 -10.86 3.18 -16.82
CA ALA A 113 -10.14 2.36 -15.86
C ALA A 113 -10.64 0.91 -15.96
N ILE A 114 -9.74 -0.02 -16.33
CA ILE A 114 -10.06 -1.42 -16.60
C ILE A 114 -9.22 -2.32 -15.70
N TYR A 115 -9.88 -3.13 -14.86
CA TYR A 115 -9.26 -4.06 -13.91
C TYR A 115 -9.49 -5.52 -14.27
N THR A 116 -10.06 -5.76 -15.45
CA THR A 116 -10.24 -7.07 -16.04
C THR A 116 -9.20 -7.29 -17.13
N SER A 117 -8.87 -8.55 -17.39
CA SER A 117 -7.96 -8.91 -18.49
C SER A 117 -8.49 -8.39 -19.84
N ARG A 118 -7.58 -7.95 -20.72
CA ARG A 118 -7.85 -7.56 -22.12
C ARG A 118 -6.61 -7.79 -22.97
N LEU A 119 -6.80 -7.90 -24.29
CA LEU A 119 -5.68 -7.96 -25.23
C LEU A 119 -4.95 -6.61 -25.28
N LEU A 120 -3.60 -6.67 -25.29
CA LEU A 120 -2.75 -5.48 -25.38
C LEU A 120 -2.77 -4.85 -26.79
N ASN A 121 -3.08 -5.64 -27.81
CA ASN A 121 -3.27 -5.23 -29.21
C ASN A 121 -4.58 -5.82 -29.73
N PRO A 122 -5.73 -5.16 -29.51
CA PRO A 122 -7.01 -5.58 -30.06
C PRO A 122 -7.10 -5.37 -31.58
#